data_AF-A0A3M6K1H6-F1
#
_entry.id   AF-A0A3M6K1H6-F1
#
_cell.length_a   1.000
_cell.length_b   1.000
_cell.length_c   1.000
_cell.angle_alpha   90.00
_cell.angle_beta   90.00
_cell.angle_gamma   90.00
#
_symmetry.space_group_name_H-M   'P 1'
#
loop_
_entity.id
_entity.type
_entity.pdbx_description
1 polymer ?
#
loop_
_entity_poly.entity_id
_entity_poly.type
_entity_poly.pdbx_seq_one_letter_code
_entity_poly.pdbx_strand_id
1 'polypeptide(L)'
;MDGRMHINVSAVDYDKTSKALTRQLSLLEEMVHSEEDFVMTDSEFAFGWHFFVLSVNKSLVQKLVDMMGPDFEKLKGKGTEKKFLTWLTNNLENKSPRFKLAIKEEMESSKFGIF
;
A
#
# COMPACT_ATOMS: atom_id res chain seq x y z
N MET A 1 17.81 8.54 5.06
CA MET A 1 16.35 8.70 5.17
C MET A 1 15.74 7.48 4.52
N ASP A 2 14.86 6.77 5.22
CA ASP A 2 14.31 5.51 4.74
C ASP A 2 13.59 5.73 3.41
N GLY A 3 14.07 5.07 2.36
CA GLY A 3 13.58 5.25 0.98
C GLY A 3 12.23 4.59 0.76
N ARG A 4 11.64 3.98 1.80
CA ARG A 4 10.41 3.19 1.74
C ARG A 4 9.27 3.87 2.49
N MET A 5 8.07 3.68 1.95
CA MET A 5 6.79 3.95 2.59
C MET A 5 6.28 2.65 3.21
N HIS A 6 5.86 2.70 4.47
CA HIS A 6 5.30 1.54 5.17
C HIS A 6 3.79 1.66 5.29
N ILE A 7 3.09 0.61 4.88
CA ILE A 7 1.64 0.48 4.90
C ILE A 7 1.28 -0.69 5.81
N ASN A 8 0.53 -0.40 6.87
CA ASN A 8 -0.10 -1.42 7.68
C ASN A 8 -1.28 -2.00 6.90
N VAL A 9 -1.30 -3.33 6.79
CA VAL A 9 -2.37 -4.09 6.15
C VAL A 9 -3.12 -4.85 7.23
N SER A 10 -4.45 -4.72 7.24
CA SER A 10 -5.34 -5.53 8.07
C SER A 10 -6.30 -6.28 7.15
N ALA A 11 -6.30 -7.61 7.17
CA ALA A 11 -7.08 -8.44 6.26
C ALA A 11 -7.81 -9.57 6.99
N VAL A 12 -9.01 -9.95 6.54
CA VAL A 12 -9.68 -11.15 7.07
C VAL A 12 -9.19 -12.45 6.42
N ASP A 13 -8.49 -12.35 5.28
CA ASP A 13 -7.96 -13.47 4.50
C ASP A 13 -6.56 -13.11 4.01
N TYR A 14 -5.54 -13.54 4.74
CA TYR A 14 -4.15 -13.21 4.45
C TYR A 14 -3.71 -13.70 3.07
N ASP A 15 -4.01 -14.96 2.74
CA ASP A 15 -3.54 -15.57 1.50
C ASP A 15 -4.10 -14.85 0.28
N LYS A 16 -5.39 -14.49 0.32
CA LYS A 16 -6.03 -13.80 -0.80
C LYS A 16 -5.59 -12.35 -0.89
N THR A 17 -5.48 -11.64 0.24
CA THR A 17 -5.04 -10.24 0.23
C THR A 17 -3.57 -10.11 -0.18
N SER A 18 -2.67 -10.93 0.38
CA SER A 18 -1.24 -10.90 0.06
C SER A 18 -0.98 -11.24 -1.41
N LYS A 19 -1.63 -12.27 -1.97
CA LYS A 19 -1.52 -12.59 -3.41
C LYS A 19 -2.04 -11.47 -4.31
N ALA A 20 -3.14 -10.82 -3.93
CA ALA A 20 -3.67 -9.69 -4.69
C ALA A 20 -2.72 -8.48 -4.65
N LEU A 21 -2.12 -8.19 -3.49
CA LEU A 21 -1.11 -7.17 -3.31
C LEU A 21 0.13 -7.45 -4.16
N THR A 22 0.72 -8.64 -4.01
CA THR A 22 1.89 -9.05 -4.80
C THR A 22 1.61 -8.92 -6.28
N ARG A 23 0.48 -9.45 -6.77
CA ARG A 23 0.13 -9.38 -8.19
C ARG A 23 0.04 -7.93 -8.68
N GLN A 24 -0.65 -7.04 -7.95
CA GLN A 24 -0.78 -5.65 -8.41
C GLN A 24 0.53 -4.88 -8.37
N LEU A 25 1.37 -5.12 -7.37
CA LEU A 25 2.64 -4.42 -7.26
C LEU A 25 3.67 -4.97 -8.25
N SER A 26 3.70 -6.28 -8.51
CA SER A 26 4.53 -6.86 -9.57
C SER A 26 4.12 -6.37 -10.96
N LEU A 27 2.82 -6.22 -11.24
CA LEU A 27 2.37 -5.59 -12.50
C LEU A 27 2.84 -4.14 -12.61
N LEU A 28 2.82 -3.38 -11.50
CA LEU A 28 3.34 -2.02 -11.50
C LEU A 28 4.85 -1.98 -11.76
N GLU A 29 5.61 -2.84 -11.08
CA GLU A 29 7.05 -3.03 -11.28
C GLU A 29 7.39 -3.32 -12.75
N GLU A 30 6.67 -4.25 -13.37
CA GLU A 30 6.82 -4.59 -14.79
C GLU A 30 6.55 -3.37 -15.69
N MET A 31 5.46 -2.63 -15.44
CA MET A 31 5.08 -1.45 -16.24
C MET A 31 6.08 -0.30 -16.13
N VAL A 32 6.85 -0.22 -15.05
CA VAL A 32 7.84 0.84 -14.81
C VAL A 32 9.30 0.36 -14.90
N HIS A 33 9.52 -0.85 -15.43
CA HIS A 33 10.83 -1.50 -15.53
C HIS A 33 11.62 -1.42 -14.21
N SER A 34 10.99 -1.87 -13.13
CA SER A 34 11.56 -1.92 -11.78
C SER A 34 11.47 -3.35 -11.22
N GLU A 35 12.29 -3.64 -10.21
CA GLU A 35 12.32 -4.96 -9.54
C GLU A 35 12.61 -4.75 -8.04
N GLU A 36 12.07 -5.64 -7.20
CA GLU A 36 12.29 -5.68 -5.74
C GLU A 36 11.93 -4.39 -4.97
N ASP A 37 10.97 -3.62 -5.48
CA ASP A 37 10.55 -2.35 -4.92
C ASP A 37 9.51 -2.49 -3.82
N PHE A 38 9.00 -3.69 -3.55
CA PHE A 38 8.17 -3.93 -2.37
C PHE A 38 8.50 -5.24 -1.64
N VAL A 39 8.18 -5.25 -0.35
CA VAL A 39 8.30 -6.43 0.51
C VAL A 39 7.18 -6.43 1.54
N MET A 40 6.71 -7.62 1.91
CA MET A 40 5.74 -7.80 2.99
C MET A 40 6.39 -8.55 4.15
N THR A 41 6.04 -8.18 5.37
CA THR A 41 6.39 -8.98 6.56
C THR A 41 5.51 -10.21 6.67
N ASP A 42 5.90 -11.12 7.55
CA ASP A 42 5.01 -12.19 8.00
C ASP A 42 3.73 -11.61 8.62
N SER A 43 2.67 -12.43 8.59
CA SER A 43 1.38 -12.07 9.18
C SER A 43 1.29 -12.45 10.65
N GLU A 44 0.78 -11.52 11.44
CA GLU A 44 0.31 -11.75 12.80
C GLU A 44 -1.22 -11.90 12.80
N PHE A 45 -1.75 -12.99 13.37
CA PHE A 45 -3.19 -13.22 13.44
C PHE A 45 -3.75 -12.86 14.82
N ALA A 46 -4.73 -11.95 14.85
CA ALA A 46 -5.43 -11.56 16.08
C ALA A 46 -6.88 -11.12 15.79
N PHE A 47 -7.80 -11.50 16.68
CA PHE A 47 -9.22 -11.09 16.61
C PHE A 47 -9.92 -11.37 15.26
N GLY A 48 -9.55 -12.44 14.55
CA GLY A 48 -10.11 -12.76 13.24
C GLY A 48 -9.55 -11.92 12.08
N TRP A 49 -8.46 -11.20 12.32
CA TRP A 49 -7.73 -10.41 11.34
C TRP A 49 -6.27 -10.82 11.28
N HIS A 50 -5.69 -10.66 10.10
CA HIS A 50 -4.28 -10.75 9.81
C HIS A 50 -3.71 -9.34 9.69
N PHE A 51 -2.60 -9.10 10.40
CA PHE A 51 -1.86 -7.85 10.41
C PHE A 51 -0.46 -8.08 9.85
N PHE A 52 -0.04 -7.26 8.89
CA PHE A 52 1.30 -7.29 8.31
C PHE A 52 1.65 -5.93 7.74
N VAL A 53 2.94 -5.70 7.49
CA VAL A 53 3.44 -4.46 6.90
C VAL A 53 3.86 -4.70 5.47
N LEU A 54 3.30 -3.90 4.57
CA LEU A 54 3.78 -3.75 3.20
C LEU A 54 4.75 -2.55 3.17
N SER A 55 5.98 -2.77 2.73
CA SER A 55 6.98 -1.73 2.53
C SER A 55 7.19 -1.53 1.05
N VAL A 56 6.99 -0.31 0.55
CA VAL A 56 7.10 0.03 -0.88
C VAL A 56 8.13 1.13 -1.05
N ASN A 57 9.03 1.00 -2.03
CA ASN A 57 10.01 2.03 -2.37
C ASN A 57 9.31 3.30 -2.88
N LYS A 58 9.70 4.46 -2.36
CA LYS A 58 9.14 5.75 -2.80
C LYS A 58 9.46 6.04 -4.27
N SER A 59 10.54 5.46 -4.81
CA SER A 59 10.85 5.53 -6.26
C SER A 59 9.77 4.87 -7.11
N LEU A 60 9.25 3.70 -6.70
CA LEU A 60 8.16 3.01 -7.42
C LEU A 60 6.89 3.86 -7.44
N VAL A 61 6.58 4.48 -6.29
CA VAL A 61 5.43 5.40 -6.19
C VAL A 61 5.62 6.61 -7.10
N GLN A 62 6.82 7.18 -7.16
CA GLN A 62 7.12 8.29 -8.06
C GLN A 62 6.99 7.89 -9.53
N LYS A 63 7.50 6.71 -9.92
CA LYS A 63 7.34 6.19 -11.28
C LYS A 63 5.87 6.01 -11.67
N LEU A 64 5.00 5.58 -10.74
CA LEU A 64 3.56 5.53 -10.96
C LEU A 64 2.96 6.93 -11.19
N VAL A 65 3.37 7.92 -10.38
CA VAL A 65 2.94 9.31 -10.53
C VAL A 65 3.29 9.82 -11.93
N ASP A 66 4.53 9.60 -12.36
CA ASP A 66 5.03 10.04 -13.66
C ASP A 66 4.28 9.37 -14.82
N MET A 67 3.97 8.07 -14.69
CA MET A 67 3.21 7.31 -15.69
C MET A 67 1.74 7.76 -15.79
N MET A 68 1.07 7.96 -14.66
CA MET A 68 -0.34 8.34 -14.63
C MET A 68 -0.55 9.85 -14.89
N GLY A 69 0.46 10.67 -14.61
CA GLY A 69 0.45 12.11 -14.82
C GLY A 69 -0.79 12.78 -14.21
N PRO A 70 -1.57 13.56 -14.99
CA PRO A 70 -2.75 14.28 -14.49
C PRO A 70 -3.83 13.38 -13.86
N ASP A 71 -3.92 12.10 -14.25
CA ASP A 71 -4.91 11.19 -13.68
C ASP A 71 -4.55 10.78 -12.25
N PHE A 72 -3.26 10.77 -11.90
CA PHE A 72 -2.81 10.59 -10.52
C PHE A 72 -3.32 11.73 -9.64
N GLU A 73 -3.28 12.97 -10.15
CA GLU A 73 -3.70 14.13 -9.39
C GLU A 73 -5.19 14.11 -9.01
N LYS A 74 -6.02 13.42 -9.80
CA LYS A 74 -7.45 13.25 -9.55
C LYS A 74 -7.77 12.23 -8.45
N LEU A 75 -6.79 11.43 -8.02
CA LEU A 75 -6.98 10.46 -6.94
C LEU A 75 -7.26 11.16 -5.61
N LYS A 76 -8.14 10.56 -4.80
CA LYS A 76 -8.42 11.07 -3.45
C LYS A 76 -7.18 10.92 -2.56
N GLY A 77 -7.02 11.86 -1.62
CA GLY A 77 -5.92 11.88 -0.66
C GLY A 77 -5.01 13.09 -0.81
N LYS A 78 -4.48 13.58 0.31
CA LYS A 78 -3.54 14.71 0.36
C LYS A 78 -2.11 14.18 0.27
N GLY A 79 -1.40 14.55 -0.79
CA GLY A 79 -0.02 14.13 -1.04
C GLY A 79 0.09 12.76 -1.70
N THR A 80 1.30 12.48 -2.21
CA THR A 80 1.60 11.32 -3.05
C THR A 80 1.29 9.99 -2.37
N GLU A 81 1.67 9.84 -1.11
CA GLU A 81 1.51 8.59 -0.35
C GLU A 81 0.03 8.22 -0.13
N LYS A 82 -0.83 9.21 0.19
CA LYS A 82 -2.28 8.96 0.35
C LYS A 82 -2.97 8.67 -0.97
N LYS A 83 -2.56 9.33 -2.05
CA LYS A 83 -3.06 9.06 -3.39
C LYS A 83 -2.65 7.66 -3.85
N PHE A 84 -1.42 7.25 -3.57
CA PHE A 84 -0.96 5.88 -3.80
C PHE A 84 -1.76 4.85 -3.00
N LEU A 85 -2.02 5.11 -1.72
CA LEU A 85 -2.86 4.23 -0.89
C LEU A 85 -4.27 4.07 -1.46
N THR A 86 -4.84 5.16 -1.97
CA THR A 86 -6.14 5.16 -2.66
C THR A 86 -6.10 4.38 -3.95
N TRP A 87 -5.07 4.60 -4.79
CA TRP A 87 -4.85 3.84 -6.01
C TRP A 87 -4.76 2.34 -5.72
N LEU A 88 -3.94 1.96 -4.73
CA LEU A 88 -3.74 0.57 -4.34
C LEU A 88 -5.03 -0.06 -3.83
N THR A 89 -5.78 0.66 -2.97
CA THR A 89 -7.09 0.20 -2.47
C THR A 89 -8.05 -0.05 -3.62
N ASN A 90 -8.25 0.92 -4.52
CA ASN A 90 -9.15 0.79 -5.67
C ASN A 90 -8.74 -0.38 -6.60
N ASN A 91 -7.43 -0.62 -6.75
CA ASN A 91 -6.92 -1.71 -7.58
C ASN A 91 -7.05 -3.10 -6.94
N LEU A 92 -7.34 -3.17 -5.64
CA LEU A 92 -7.57 -4.39 -4.88
C LEU A 92 -9.06 -4.61 -4.55
N GLU A 93 -9.89 -3.58 -4.70
CA GLU A 93 -11.34 -3.73 -4.61
C GLU A 93 -11.81 -4.86 -5.51
N ASN A 94 -12.69 -5.71 -4.98
CA ASN A 94 -13.20 -6.94 -5.60
C ASN A 94 -12.19 -8.08 -5.84
N LYS A 95 -10.89 -7.86 -5.64
CA LYS A 95 -9.84 -8.92 -5.74
C LYS A 95 -9.55 -9.60 -4.41
N SER A 96 -9.83 -8.90 -3.30
CA SER A 96 -9.67 -9.39 -1.94
C SER A 96 -10.99 -9.27 -1.17
N PRO A 97 -11.25 -10.11 -0.14
CA PRO A 97 -12.33 -9.89 0.82
C PRO A 97 -12.08 -8.61 1.63
N ARG A 98 -12.67 -8.50 2.83
CA ARG A 98 -12.51 -7.31 3.68
C ARG A 98 -11.04 -7.08 4.09
N PHE A 99 -10.45 -5.97 3.63
CA PHE A 99 -9.13 -5.51 4.03
C PHE A 99 -9.13 -4.00 4.34
N LYS A 100 -8.08 -3.51 4.99
CA LYS A 100 -7.80 -2.10 5.25
C LYS A 100 -6.31 -1.83 5.07
N LEU A 101 -5.99 -0.67 4.50
CA LEU A 101 -4.63 -0.17 4.35
C LEU A 101 -4.50 1.16 5.10
N ALA A 102 -3.39 1.37 5.80
CA ALA A 102 -3.10 2.62 6.51
C ALA A 102 -1.60 2.93 6.47
N ILE A 103 -1.23 4.19 6.31
CA ILE A 103 0.18 4.62 6.36
C ILE A 103 0.68 4.52 7.80
N LYS A 104 1.82 3.85 8.01
CA LYS A 104 2.34 3.54 9.35
C LYS A 104 2.65 4.80 10.17
N GLU A 105 3.27 5.81 9.55
CA GLU A 105 3.64 7.07 10.22
C GLU A 105 2.43 7.81 10.82
N GLU A 106 1.25 7.70 10.22
CA GLU A 106 0.02 8.35 10.71
C GLU A 106 -0.57 7.63 11.94
N MET A 107 -0.36 6.32 12.06
CA MET A 107 -0.82 5.55 13.21
C MET A 107 0.00 5.87 14.46
N GLU A 108 1.29 6.16 14.30
CA GLU A 108 2.14 6.61 15.40
C GLU A 108 1.74 8.01 15.86
N SER A 109 1.51 8.96 14.94
CA SER A 109 1.00 10.30 15.29
C SER A 109 -0.36 10.27 16.00
N SER A 110 -1.28 9.42 15.55
CA SER A 110 -2.62 9.29 16.15
C SER A 110 -2.58 8.67 17.54
N LYS A 111 -1.60 7.81 17.84
CA LYS A 111 -1.38 7.24 19.18
C LYS A 111 -1.03 8.31 20.22
N PHE A 112 -0.49 9.45 19.77
CA PHE A 112 -0.11 10.57 20.64
C PHE A 112 -1.12 11.73 20.66
N GLY A 113 -2.25 11.62 19.94
CA GLY A 113 -3.38 12.56 20.06
C GLY A 113 -3.06 14.02 19.67
N ILE A 114 -2.10 14.25 18.77
CA ILE A 114 -1.78 15.61 18.31
C ILE A 114 -2.66 15.92 17.09
N PHE A 115 -3.79 16.61 17.31
CA PHE A 115 -4.64 17.23 16.29
C PHE A 115 -4.61 18.74 16.46
#